data_AF-A0A7S4FRL2-F1
#
_entry.id   AF-A0A7S4FRL2-F1
#
_cell.length_a   1.000
_cell.length_b   1.000
_cell.length_c   1.000
_cell.angle_alpha   90.00
_cell.angle_beta   90.00
_cell.angle_gamma   90.00
#
_symmetry.space_group_name_H-M   'P 1'
#
loop_
_entity.id
_entity.type
_entity.pdbx_description
1 polymer ?
#
loop_
_entity_poly.entity_id
_entity_poly.type
_entity_poly.pdbx_seq_one_letter_code
_entity_poly.pdbx_strand_id
1 'polypeptide(L)'
;RGVWGAVPEHRITALPGLTTALGIQYSGYVDIGDGKHMHYVFAQSPGNASAKPLMLWLNGGPGCSSLDGYFYEHGPFWFDSDSAKSLVANKWSWLHDVHL
;
A
#
# COMPACT_ATOMS: atom_id res chain seq x y z
N ARG A 1 13.78 4.56 12.60
CA ARG A 1 12.71 5.42 13.20
C ARG A 1 11.38 4.85 12.72
N GLY A 2 10.49 4.46 13.64
CA GLY A 2 9.24 3.74 13.32
C GLY A 2 8.12 4.65 12.81
N VAL A 3 7.09 4.04 12.25
CA VAL A 3 5.80 4.69 11.93
C VAL A 3 5.00 4.73 13.23
N TRP A 4 4.67 5.92 13.73
CA TRP A 4 3.84 6.06 14.93
C TRP A 4 2.43 5.53 14.64
N GLY A 5 1.88 4.70 15.55
CA GLY A 5 0.59 4.05 15.37
C GLY A 5 0.60 2.80 14.49
N ALA A 6 1.77 2.35 14.01
CA ALA A 6 1.86 1.10 13.27
C ALA A 6 1.69 -0.12 14.19
N VAL A 7 0.81 -1.04 13.78
CA VAL A 7 0.65 -2.36 14.39
C VAL A 7 1.77 -3.26 13.85
N PRO A 8 2.76 -3.67 14.67
CA PRO A 8 3.93 -4.42 14.19
C PRO A 8 3.57 -5.73 13.49
N GLU A 9 2.50 -6.38 13.93
CA GLU A 9 2.01 -7.65 13.39
C GLU A 9 1.49 -7.51 11.95
N HIS A 10 1.04 -6.31 11.58
CA HIS A 10 0.58 -6.00 10.21
C HIS A 10 1.75 -5.73 9.25
N ARG A 11 2.99 -5.74 9.73
CA ARG A 11 4.15 -5.40 8.90
C ARG A 11 4.34 -6.44 7.80
N ILE A 12 4.34 -5.97 6.56
CA ILE A 12 4.71 -6.81 5.41
C ILE A 12 6.24 -6.94 5.40
N THR A 13 6.73 -8.17 5.47
CA THR A 13 8.16 -8.50 5.45
C THR A 13 8.64 -8.95 4.08
N ALA A 14 7.75 -9.54 3.27
CA ALA A 14 8.01 -9.93 1.89
C ALA A 14 6.72 -9.89 1.08
N LEU A 15 6.82 -9.54 -0.20
CA LEU A 15 5.76 -9.70 -1.19
C LEU A 15 6.23 -10.67 -2.28
N PRO A 16 5.50 -11.78 -2.52
CA PRO A 16 5.81 -12.68 -3.62
C PRO A 16 5.84 -11.95 -4.97
N GLY A 17 6.80 -12.29 -5.82
CA GLY A 17 6.94 -11.68 -7.14
C GLY A 17 7.63 -10.32 -7.15
N LEU A 18 7.92 -9.72 -5.99
CA LEU A 18 8.58 -8.42 -5.95
C LEU A 18 10.04 -8.52 -6.39
N THR A 19 10.39 -7.81 -7.45
CA THR A 19 11.75 -7.79 -8.02
C THR A 19 12.58 -6.59 -7.54
N THR A 20 11.99 -5.74 -6.69
CA THR A 20 12.57 -4.48 -6.20
C THR A 20 12.49 -4.39 -4.68
N ALA A 21 12.96 -3.28 -4.09
CA ALA A 21 12.88 -3.06 -2.65
C ALA A 21 11.43 -2.84 -2.18
N LEU A 22 11.00 -3.59 -1.16
CA LEU A 22 9.64 -3.51 -0.58
C LEU A 22 9.33 -2.14 0.06
N GLY A 23 10.31 -1.51 0.70
CA GLY A 23 10.07 -0.34 1.54
C GLY A 23 9.31 -0.69 2.83
N ILE A 24 8.63 0.30 3.40
CA ILE A 24 7.86 0.16 4.63
C ILE A 24 6.38 0.06 4.29
N GLN A 25 5.78 -1.13 4.51
CA GLN A 25 4.38 -1.40 4.20
C GLN A 25 3.71 -2.23 5.29
N TYR A 26 2.42 -2.02 5.45
CA TYR A 26 1.57 -2.72 6.42
C TYR A 26 0.29 -3.18 5.72
N SER A 27 -0.22 -4.35 6.07
CA SER A 27 -1.50 -4.88 5.61
C SER A 27 -2.20 -5.55 6.78
N GLY A 28 -3.47 -5.24 6.97
CA GLY A 28 -4.23 -5.73 8.11
C GLY A 28 -5.69 -5.35 8.04
N TYR A 29 -6.37 -5.42 9.19
CA TYR A 29 -7.77 -5.05 9.33
C TYR A 29 -7.95 -3.96 10.38
N VAL A 30 -8.91 -3.08 10.15
CA VAL A 30 -9.42 -2.11 11.12
C VAL A 30 -10.87 -2.43 11.42
N ASP A 31 -11.22 -2.46 12.70
CA ASP A 31 -12.58 -2.68 13.16
C ASP A 31 -13.43 -1.44 12.90
N ILE A 32 -14.56 -1.62 12.23
CA ILE A 32 -15.48 -0.53 11.87
C ILE A 32 -16.86 -0.66 12.54
N GLY A 33 -16.97 -1.54 13.54
CA GLY A 33 -18.21 -1.81 14.28
C GLY A 33 -19.07 -2.92 13.67
N ASP A 34 -20.11 -3.35 14.40
CA ASP A 34 -21.09 -4.36 13.98
C ASP A 34 -20.49 -5.69 13.49
N GLY A 35 -19.34 -6.09 14.05
CA GLY A 35 -18.61 -7.28 13.62
C GLY A 35 -18.02 -7.18 12.21
N LYS A 36 -17.89 -5.96 11.67
CA LYS A 36 -17.29 -5.69 10.36
C LYS A 36 -15.85 -5.21 10.52
N HIS A 37 -15.03 -5.65 9.59
CA HIS A 37 -13.61 -5.35 9.52
C HIS A 37 -13.28 -4.85 8.12
N MET A 38 -12.59 -3.72 8.02
CA MET A 38 -12.12 -3.19 6.74
C MET A 38 -10.65 -3.58 6.56
N HIS A 39 -10.35 -4.28 5.45
CA HIS A 39 -8.98 -4.55 5.05
C HIS A 39 -8.30 -3.25 4.60
N TYR A 40 -7.04 -3.06 4.97
CA TYR A 40 -6.22 -1.94 4.51
C TYR A 40 -4.84 -2.41 4.07
N VAL A 41 -4.24 -1.64 3.15
CA VAL A 41 -2.81 -1.64 2.88
C VAL A 41 -2.32 -0.21 3.02
N PHE A 42 -1.21 -0.04 3.74
CA PHE A 42 -0.54 1.23 3.94
C PHE A 42 0.90 1.12 3.46
N ALA A 43 1.37 2.10 2.69
CA ALA A 43 2.74 2.21 2.23
C ALA A 43 3.33 3.58 2.59
N GLN A 44 4.47 3.55 3.27
CA GLN A 44 5.15 4.77 3.68
C GLN A 44 5.98 5.34 2.52
N SER A 45 5.76 6.63 2.19
CA SER A 45 6.68 7.43 1.39
C SER A 45 8.17 7.20 1.74
N PRO A 46 9.04 6.92 0.76
CA PRO A 46 10.48 6.81 1.00
C PRO A 46 11.14 8.17 1.22
N GLY A 47 12.35 8.19 1.80
CA GLY A 47 13.12 9.42 2.00
C GLY A 47 12.67 10.24 3.22
N ASN A 48 12.38 11.54 3.04
CA ASN A 48 11.95 12.44 4.13
C ASN A 48 10.48 12.19 4.54
N ALA A 49 10.20 10.95 4.96
CA ALA A 49 8.88 10.46 5.30
C ALA A 49 8.16 11.36 6.33
N SER A 50 8.88 11.87 7.34
CA SER A 50 8.29 12.70 8.39
C SER A 50 7.64 14.01 7.92
N ALA A 51 7.96 14.49 6.72
CA ALA A 51 7.39 15.71 6.15
C ALA A 51 6.23 15.45 5.18
N LYS A 52 5.87 14.18 4.93
CA LYS A 52 4.88 13.79 3.93
C LYS A 52 3.51 13.60 4.59
N PRO A 53 2.40 14.05 3.97
CA PRO A 53 1.06 13.87 4.52
C PRO A 53 0.60 12.41 4.41
N LEU A 54 -0.42 12.05 5.19
CA LEU A 54 -1.18 10.82 5.04
C LEU A 54 -2.34 11.05 4.06
N MET A 55 -2.56 10.13 3.14
CA MET A 55 -3.67 10.17 2.20
C MET A 55 -4.44 8.85 2.23
N LEU A 56 -5.76 8.93 2.33
CA LEU A 56 -6.66 7.78 2.19
C LEU A 56 -7.13 7.68 0.74
N TRP A 57 -7.00 6.51 0.14
CA TRP A 57 -7.53 6.22 -1.19
C TRP A 57 -8.64 5.16 -1.15
N LEU A 58 -9.74 5.44 -1.85
CA LEU A 58 -10.91 4.56 -1.95
C LEU A 58 -11.34 4.44 -3.41
N ASN A 59 -11.28 3.23 -3.96
CA ASN A 59 -11.90 2.95 -5.26
C ASN A 59 -13.44 2.92 -5.12
N GLY A 60 -14.12 3.20 -6.24
CA GLY A 60 -15.58 3.33 -6.30
C GLY A 60 -16.31 2.03 -6.63
N GLY A 61 -17.17 2.08 -7.65
CA GLY A 61 -18.06 0.98 -8.06
C GLY A 61 -19.53 1.40 -7.95
N PRO A 62 -20.29 0.87 -6.98
CA PRO A 62 -19.87 0.40 -5.64
C PRO A 62 -19.38 -1.06 -5.57
N GLY A 63 -18.47 -1.35 -4.63
CA GLY A 63 -18.00 -2.70 -4.30
C GLY A 63 -16.65 -3.10 -4.89
N CYS A 64 -16.01 -2.21 -5.66
CA CYS A 64 -14.66 -2.46 -6.17
C CYS A 64 -13.62 -2.32 -5.05
N SER A 65 -12.53 -3.08 -5.13
CA SER A 65 -11.46 -3.06 -4.15
C SER A 65 -10.52 -1.88 -4.36
N SER A 66 -10.12 -1.20 -3.27
CA SER A 66 -9.06 -0.18 -3.31
C SER A 66 -7.67 -0.72 -3.64
N LEU A 67 -7.50 -2.05 -3.64
CA LEU A 67 -6.26 -2.67 -4.12
C LEU A 67 -6.08 -2.49 -5.63
N ASP A 68 -7.15 -2.17 -6.36
CA ASP A 68 -7.05 -1.78 -7.77
C ASP A 68 -6.18 -0.52 -7.92
N GLY A 69 -6.48 0.55 -7.17
CA GLY A 69 -5.64 1.75 -7.15
C GLY A 69 -4.23 1.52 -6.64
N TYR A 70 -4.07 0.57 -5.72
CA TYR A 70 -2.77 0.19 -5.20
C TYR A 70 -1.87 -0.50 -6.25
N PHE A 71 -2.40 -1.43 -7.04
CA PHE A 71 -1.59 -2.23 -7.97
C PHE A 71 -1.65 -1.79 -9.44
N TYR A 72 -2.69 -1.05 -9.84
CA TYR A 72 -2.94 -0.73 -11.25
C TYR A 72 -3.03 0.77 -11.54
N GLU A 73 -3.13 1.63 -10.52
CA GLU A 73 -3.17 3.08 -10.71
C GLU A 73 -1.88 3.75 -10.21
N HIS A 74 -1.80 4.04 -8.91
CA HIS A 74 -0.80 4.97 -8.36
C HIS A 74 -0.03 4.45 -7.14
N GLY A 75 -0.27 3.21 -6.71
CA GLY A 75 0.52 2.62 -5.63
C GLY A 75 1.98 2.31 -6.03
N PRO A 76 2.77 1.71 -5.13
CA PRO A 76 4.22 1.57 -5.28
C PRO A 76 4.66 0.58 -6.34
N PHE A 77 3.81 -0.40 -6.67
CA PHE A 77 4.16 -1.50 -7.55
C PHE A 77 3.06 -1.80 -8.53
N TRP A 78 3.45 -2.23 -9.72
CA TRP A 78 2.55 -2.73 -10.75
C TRP A 78 2.78 -4.21 -10.95
N PHE A 79 1.71 -4.93 -11.32
CA PHE A 79 1.89 -6.25 -11.91
C PHE A 79 2.56 -6.13 -13.27
N ASP A 80 3.62 -6.90 -13.44
CA ASP A 80 4.28 -7.06 -14.73
C ASP A 80 3.31 -7.68 -15.74
N SER A 81 3.15 -7.02 -16.89
CA SER A 81 2.17 -7.40 -17.93
C SER A 81 2.45 -8.77 -18.56
N ASP A 82 3.71 -9.21 -18.54
CA ASP A 82 4.13 -10.39 -19.28
C ASP A 82 3.93 -11.66 -18.44
N SER A 83 4.11 -11.55 -17.13
CA SER A 83 4.02 -12.69 -16.22
C SER A 83 2.75 -12.71 -15.37
N ALA A 84 2.16 -11.53 -15.08
CA ALA A 84 1.15 -11.31 -14.04
C ALA A 84 1.52 -11.91 -12.66
N LYS A 85 2.79 -12.26 -12.46
CA LYS A 85 3.34 -12.95 -11.28
C LYS A 85 4.44 -12.14 -10.62
N SER A 86 5.04 -11.21 -11.36
CA SER A 86 6.06 -10.30 -10.87
C SER A 86 5.46 -8.94 -10.56
N LEU A 87 6.02 -8.28 -9.55
CA LEU A 87 5.74 -6.90 -9.19
C LEU A 87 6.98 -6.05 -9.51
N VAL A 88 6.76 -4.95 -10.24
CA VAL A 88 7.77 -3.98 -10.64
C VAL A 88 7.48 -2.61 -10.02
N ALA A 89 8.51 -1.81 -9.75
CA ALA A 89 8.33 -0.50 -9.14
C ALA A 89 7.59 0.47 -10.08
N ASN A 90 6.58 1.15 -9.54
CA ASN A 90 5.87 2.22 -10.22
C ASN A 90 6.67 3.53 -10.12
N LYS A 91 7.33 3.94 -11.21
CA LYS A 91 8.09 5.20 -11.25
C LYS A 91 7.22 6.45 -11.03
N TRP A 92 5.91 6.36 -11.22
CA TRP A 92 4.93 7.44 -11.04
C TRP A 92 4.11 7.29 -9.77
N SER A 93 4.58 6.48 -8.82
CA SER A 93 3.85 6.24 -7.57
C SER A 93 3.59 7.54 -6.82
N TRP A 94 2.40 7.64 -6.25
CA TRP A 94 2.05 8.76 -5.36
C TRP A 94 2.85 8.75 -4.06
N LEU A 95 3.57 7.66 -3.74
CA LEU A 95 4.48 7.61 -2.60
C LEU A 95 5.61 8.64 -2.66
N HIS A 96 5.90 9.24 -3.81
CA HIS A 96 6.84 10.35 -3.90
C HIS A 96 6.38 11.56 -3.08
N ASP A 97 5.06 11.71 -2.87
CA ASP A 97 4.46 12.89 -2.27
C ASP A 97 3.69 12.61 -0.98
N VAL A 98 3.19 11.39 -0.77
CA VAL A 98 2.34 11.04 0.37
C VAL A 98 2.68 9.69 0.99
N HIS A 99 2.27 9.47 2.23
CA HIS A 99 1.98 8.12 2.72
C HIS A 99 0.60 7.72 2.21
N LEU A 100 0.52 6.59 1.51
CA LEU A 100 -0.70 6.07 0.91
C LEU A 100 -1.27 4.95 1.79
#